data_AF-A0A1F0PJB5-F1
#
_entry.id   AF-A0A1F0PJB5-F1
#
_cell.length_a   1.000
_cell.length_b   1.000
_cell.length_c   1.000
_cell.angle_alpha   90.00
_cell.angle_beta   90.00
_cell.angle_gamma   90.00
#
_symmetry.space_group_name_H-M   'P 1'
#
loop_
_entity.id
_entity.type
_entity.pdbx_description
1 polymer ?
#
loop_
_entity_poly.entity_id
_entity_poly.type
_entity_poly.pdbx_seq_one_letter_code
_entity_poly.pdbx_strand_id
1 'polypeptide(L)'
;MSLRKYLDNIKPTFEKGGKLHAFRSVFDGLETFLYVPNTTSVSGTNIHDAIDSKRIMSFVVIALLPALLFGMYNIGYQNFAAAGKLAEASFWNMFMFGFLAVLPKLIVSYVVGLGIEFAWAQWKGEEIQEGYLVSGIIIPMIVPVSCPLWMLALACAFSVIFVKEIFGGTGMNIFNVAVAARMFLFFSYSSAMTGDRVWVATNSIFGLGNTLPDAFTAATPLGQLATGSMPDASLADMIIGFIPGSIGETSVIAIAIGAVILLWTGIASWKTMGSVFAGGIVMAVLFHALGMTPIQWYEHIVLGGFCFGAVFMATDPVTSARTETGKYYYGFFIGALAVIVRVMNPGFPEGMMLAIFFGNMIAPLIDYCVVQRNISRRAKRVTNEK
;
A
#
# COMPACT_ATOMS: atom_id res chain seq x y z
N MET A 1 34.75 7.58 16.93
CA MET A 1 35.00 6.62 15.83
C MET A 1 33.91 6.81 14.80
N SER A 2 34.25 7.07 13.53
CA SER A 2 33.25 7.11 12.46
C SER A 2 32.62 5.73 12.31
N LEU A 3 31.29 5.63 12.30
CA LEU A 3 30.53 4.38 12.10
C LEU A 3 31.05 3.61 10.86
N ARG A 4 31.50 4.34 9.84
CA ARG A 4 32.11 3.82 8.61
C ARG A 4 33.39 3.02 8.86
N LYS A 5 34.32 3.52 9.69
CA LYS A 5 35.55 2.79 10.05
C LYS A 5 35.24 1.49 10.81
N TYR A 6 34.15 1.46 11.56
CA TYR A 6 33.72 0.25 12.25
C TYR A 6 33.20 -0.80 11.28
N LEU A 7 32.35 -0.42 10.32
CA LEU A 7 31.87 -1.31 9.27
C LEU A 7 33.03 -1.83 8.39
N ASP A 8 33.92 -0.94 7.95
CA ASP A 8 35.08 -1.30 7.11
C ASP A 8 36.00 -2.34 7.78
N ASN A 9 36.12 -2.31 9.12
CA ASN A 9 36.93 -3.28 9.86
C ASN A 9 36.29 -4.67 9.97
N ILE A 10 34.96 -4.77 9.91
CA ILE A 10 34.23 -6.04 10.06
C ILE A 10 34.00 -6.68 8.68
N LYS A 11 33.92 -5.87 7.62
CA LYS A 11 33.71 -6.28 6.22
C LYS A 11 34.54 -7.50 5.77
N PRO A 12 35.86 -7.62 6.07
CA PRO A 12 36.65 -8.78 5.65
C PRO A 12 36.16 -10.12 6.22
N THR A 13 35.41 -10.10 7.33
CA THR A 13 34.82 -11.30 7.97
C THR A 13 33.65 -11.87 7.16
N PHE A 14 33.00 -11.03 6.36
CA PHE A 14 31.83 -11.33 5.54
C PHE A 14 32.18 -11.54 4.05
N GLU A 15 33.43 -11.27 3.63
CA GLU A 15 33.87 -11.51 2.25
C GLU A 15 34.21 -12.99 1.96
N LYS A 16 34.42 -13.33 0.68
CA LYS A 16 34.72 -14.71 0.25
C LYS A 16 36.05 -15.17 0.91
N GLY A 17 35.94 -16.09 1.86
CA GLY A 17 37.07 -16.58 2.69
C GLY A 17 36.97 -16.23 4.19
N GLY A 18 36.03 -15.38 4.58
CA GLY A 18 35.75 -15.04 5.98
C GLY A 18 34.83 -16.05 6.69
N LYS A 19 34.88 -16.06 8.04
CA LYS A 19 34.08 -16.99 8.88
C LYS A 19 32.56 -16.82 8.69
N LEU A 20 32.10 -15.64 8.30
CA LEU A 20 30.68 -15.31 8.12
C LEU A 20 30.34 -15.00 6.65
N HIS A 21 31.07 -15.57 5.69
CA HIS A 21 30.81 -15.33 4.26
C HIS A 21 29.36 -15.62 3.83
N ALA A 22 28.66 -16.49 4.57
CA ALA A 22 27.25 -16.82 4.37
C ALA A 22 26.26 -15.71 4.79
N PHE A 23 26.73 -14.62 5.41
CA PHE A 23 25.93 -13.43 5.77
C PHE A 23 26.34 -12.20 4.97
N ARG A 24 27.05 -12.40 3.86
CA ARG A 24 27.60 -11.31 3.06
C ARG A 24 26.52 -10.33 2.60
N SER A 25 25.43 -10.82 2.01
CA SER A 25 24.40 -9.90 1.51
C SER A 25 23.67 -9.17 2.64
N VAL A 26 23.57 -9.74 3.85
CA VAL A 26 23.03 -9.04 5.03
C VAL A 26 23.94 -7.89 5.44
N PHE A 27 25.25 -8.12 5.48
CA PHE A 27 26.23 -7.08 5.79
C PHE A 27 26.24 -5.98 4.73
N ASP A 28 26.30 -6.36 3.45
CA ASP A 28 26.28 -5.42 2.32
C ASP A 28 24.96 -4.62 2.29
N GLY A 29 23.82 -5.26 2.60
CA GLY A 29 22.52 -4.60 2.74
C GLY A 29 22.47 -3.56 3.87
N LEU A 30 23.04 -3.88 5.05
CA LEU A 30 23.15 -2.94 6.17
C LEU A 30 24.13 -1.79 5.89
N GLU A 31 25.28 -2.07 5.25
CA GLU A 31 26.25 -1.04 4.86
C GLU A 31 25.63 -0.08 3.85
N THR A 32 24.95 -0.61 2.83
CA THR A 32 24.28 0.18 1.78
C THR A 32 23.01 0.87 2.27
N PHE A 33 22.44 0.47 3.41
CA PHE A 33 21.34 1.20 4.06
C PHE A 33 21.86 2.45 4.79
N LEU A 34 23.01 2.35 5.46
CA LEU A 34 23.62 3.45 6.20
C LEU A 34 24.45 4.39 5.32
N TYR A 35 25.04 3.88 4.24
CA TYR A 35 25.98 4.60 3.39
C TYR A 35 25.74 4.33 1.89
N VAL A 36 26.12 5.29 1.05
CA VAL A 36 26.07 5.15 -0.41
C VAL A 36 27.07 4.06 -0.85
N PRO A 37 26.73 3.19 -1.83
CA PRO A 37 27.67 2.20 -2.35
C PRO A 37 28.95 2.86 -2.84
N ASN A 38 30.11 2.30 -2.45
CA ASN A 38 31.42 2.84 -2.87
C ASN A 38 31.84 2.42 -4.28
N THR A 39 31.07 1.57 -4.94
CA THR A 39 31.36 1.05 -6.28
C THR A 39 30.35 1.61 -7.28
N THR A 40 30.81 2.47 -8.16
CA THR A 40 30.09 2.83 -9.39
C THR A 40 30.72 2.10 -10.56
N SER A 41 29.92 1.82 -11.60
CA SER A 41 30.44 1.27 -12.85
C SER A 41 31.45 2.23 -13.47
N VAL A 42 32.71 1.80 -13.62
CA VAL A 42 33.77 2.69 -14.14
C VAL A 42 33.72 2.80 -15.68
N SER A 43 33.11 1.83 -16.37
CA SER A 43 32.94 1.83 -17.83
C SER A 43 31.66 1.12 -18.26
N GLY A 44 31.07 1.55 -19.39
CA GLY A 44 29.96 0.85 -20.04
C GLY A 44 28.56 1.37 -19.68
N THR A 45 28.46 2.42 -18.85
CA THR A 45 27.19 3.08 -18.49
C THR A 45 27.04 4.42 -19.21
N ASN A 46 25.95 4.60 -19.95
CA ASN A 46 25.67 5.83 -20.71
C ASN A 46 25.25 7.02 -19.83
N ILE A 47 24.68 6.76 -18.64
CA ILE A 47 24.19 7.78 -17.71
C ILE A 47 24.52 7.32 -16.29
N HIS A 48 25.16 8.19 -15.51
CA HIS A 48 25.25 8.07 -14.06
C HIS A 48 24.13 8.89 -13.44
N ASP A 49 23.17 8.22 -12.80
CA ASP A 49 22.09 8.88 -12.08
C ASP A 49 22.31 8.75 -10.57
N ALA A 50 21.90 9.77 -9.81
CA ALA A 50 21.91 9.78 -8.35
C ALA A 50 20.62 9.16 -7.76
N ILE A 51 19.64 8.85 -8.61
CA ILE A 51 18.40 8.16 -8.23
C ILE A 51 18.68 6.65 -8.16
N ASP A 52 18.87 6.18 -6.94
CA ASP A 52 18.89 4.75 -6.61
C ASP A 52 17.47 4.27 -6.23
N SER A 53 17.16 3.02 -6.51
CA SER A 53 15.93 2.33 -6.10
C SER A 53 15.64 2.52 -4.61
N LYS A 54 16.68 2.50 -3.77
CA LYS A 54 16.58 2.76 -2.32
C LYS A 54 16.02 4.15 -1.98
N ARG A 55 16.52 5.17 -2.70
CA ARG A 55 16.07 6.56 -2.54
C ARG A 55 14.61 6.70 -2.94
N ILE A 56 14.21 6.08 -4.05
CA ILE A 56 12.82 6.05 -4.49
C ILE A 56 11.93 5.44 -3.39
N MET A 57 12.29 4.27 -2.86
CA MET A 57 11.51 3.58 -1.83
C MET A 57 11.41 4.41 -0.53
N SER A 58 12.49 5.08 -0.12
CA SER A 58 12.49 5.94 1.07
C SER A 58 11.53 7.13 0.94
N PHE A 59 11.47 7.77 -0.23
CA PHE A 59 10.49 8.84 -0.47
C PHE A 59 9.05 8.35 -0.43
N VAL A 60 8.77 7.13 -0.88
CA VAL A 60 7.45 6.52 -0.76
C VAL A 60 7.08 6.28 0.70
N VAL A 61 8.02 5.79 1.53
CA VAL A 61 7.81 5.65 2.98
C VAL A 61 7.51 7.01 3.62
N ILE A 62 8.26 8.06 3.26
CA ILE A 62 8.01 9.42 3.76
C ILE A 62 6.61 9.91 3.37
N ALA A 63 6.18 9.65 2.13
CA ALA A 63 4.85 10.03 1.66
C ALA A 63 3.71 9.29 2.37
N LEU A 64 3.96 8.11 2.93
CA LEU A 64 2.99 7.33 3.71
C LEU A 64 2.87 7.81 5.17
N LEU A 65 3.89 8.49 5.72
CA LEU A 65 3.90 8.93 7.11
C LEU A 65 2.70 9.80 7.51
N PRO A 66 2.24 10.79 6.71
CA PRO A 66 1.07 11.58 7.07
C PRO A 66 -0.17 10.72 7.30
N ALA A 67 -0.44 9.76 6.40
CA ALA A 67 -1.57 8.84 6.51
C ALA A 67 -1.41 7.89 7.71
N LEU A 68 -0.19 7.41 7.96
CA LEU A 68 0.10 6.55 9.11
C LEU A 68 -0.14 7.28 10.45
N LEU A 69 0.40 8.50 10.59
CA LEU A 69 0.28 9.30 11.82
C LEU A 69 -1.18 9.70 12.08
N PHE A 70 -1.91 10.09 11.04
CA PHE A 70 -3.34 10.35 11.17
C PHE A 70 -4.10 9.07 11.56
N GLY A 71 -3.77 7.94 10.94
CA GLY A 71 -4.34 6.63 11.28
C GLY A 71 -4.15 6.28 12.75
N MET A 72 -2.95 6.46 13.29
CA MET A 72 -2.66 6.27 14.71
C MET A 72 -3.53 7.19 15.58
N TYR A 73 -3.70 8.45 15.22
CA TYR A 73 -4.59 9.36 15.96
C TYR A 73 -6.06 8.92 15.88
N ASN A 74 -6.56 8.58 14.69
CA ASN A 74 -7.96 8.22 14.48
C ASN A 74 -8.35 6.95 15.25
N ILE A 75 -7.47 5.95 15.37
CA ILE A 75 -7.73 4.75 16.19
C ILE A 75 -8.03 5.11 17.65
N GLY A 76 -7.24 6.03 18.22
CA GLY A 76 -7.49 6.58 19.53
C GLY A 76 -8.81 7.34 19.58
N TYR A 77 -9.01 8.27 18.65
CA TYR A 77 -10.24 9.04 18.55
C TYR A 77 -11.49 8.14 18.54
N GLN A 78 -11.51 7.09 17.73
CA GLN A 78 -12.64 6.15 17.66
C GLN A 78 -12.87 5.39 18.96
N ASN A 79 -11.82 4.97 19.67
CA ASN A 79 -11.95 4.33 20.99
C ASN A 79 -12.55 5.29 22.04
N PHE A 80 -12.06 6.53 22.10
CA PHE A 80 -12.56 7.54 23.05
C PHE A 80 -13.98 8.05 22.68
N ALA A 81 -14.28 8.16 21.39
CA ALA A 81 -15.61 8.49 20.88
C ALA A 81 -16.63 7.40 21.23
N ALA A 82 -16.29 6.15 20.96
CA ALA A 82 -17.11 5.00 21.29
C ALA A 82 -17.38 4.86 22.80
N ALA A 83 -16.42 5.29 23.65
CA ALA A 83 -16.56 5.29 25.10
C ALA A 83 -17.29 6.52 25.67
N GLY A 84 -17.65 7.50 24.84
CA GLY A 84 -18.30 8.74 25.28
C GLY A 84 -17.41 9.69 26.10
N LYS A 85 -16.09 9.49 26.09
CA LYS A 85 -15.11 10.22 26.91
C LYS A 85 -14.19 11.14 26.10
N LEU A 86 -14.66 11.60 24.94
CA LEU A 86 -13.89 12.51 24.07
C LEU A 86 -13.42 13.78 24.80
N ALA A 87 -14.23 14.32 25.71
CA ALA A 87 -13.91 15.55 26.44
C ALA A 87 -12.75 15.41 27.44
N GLU A 88 -12.48 14.19 27.90
CA GLU A 88 -11.42 13.88 28.88
C GLU A 88 -10.09 13.50 28.19
N ALA A 89 -10.14 13.23 26.90
CA ALA A 89 -9.02 12.70 26.15
C ALA A 89 -8.16 13.81 25.56
N SER A 90 -6.89 13.85 25.96
CA SER A 90 -5.88 14.70 25.32
C SER A 90 -5.45 14.10 23.97
N PHE A 91 -5.03 14.96 23.03
CA PHE A 91 -4.45 14.57 21.74
C PHE A 91 -3.37 13.48 21.90
N TRP A 92 -2.48 13.66 22.87
CA TRP A 92 -1.38 12.71 23.13
C TRP A 92 -1.87 11.35 23.61
N ASN A 93 -2.94 11.30 24.41
CA ASN A 93 -3.51 10.04 24.89
C ASN A 93 -4.15 9.25 23.75
N MET A 94 -4.89 9.94 22.87
CA MET A 94 -5.46 9.32 21.67
C MET A 94 -4.36 8.80 20.74
N PHE A 95 -3.35 9.63 20.47
CA PHE A 95 -2.24 9.26 19.60
C PHE A 95 -1.41 8.10 20.16
N MET A 96 -1.06 8.13 21.45
CA MET A 96 -0.28 7.06 22.09
C MET A 96 -1.04 5.73 22.10
N PHE A 97 -2.36 5.75 22.34
CA PHE A 97 -3.17 4.54 22.28
C PHE A 97 -3.13 3.92 20.87
N GLY A 98 -3.40 4.70 19.83
CA GLY A 98 -3.37 4.17 18.47
C GLY A 98 -1.96 3.80 18.01
N PHE A 99 -0.93 4.54 18.43
CA PHE A 99 0.46 4.15 18.21
C PHE A 99 0.77 2.76 18.79
N LEU A 100 0.36 2.49 20.04
CA LEU A 100 0.52 1.18 20.67
C LEU A 100 -0.29 0.07 19.98
N ALA A 101 -1.44 0.40 19.38
CA ALA A 101 -2.24 -0.54 18.62
C ALA A 101 -1.64 -0.89 17.23
N VAL A 102 -0.93 0.06 16.61
CA VAL A 102 -0.35 -0.09 15.26
C VAL A 102 1.07 -0.65 15.31
N LEU A 103 1.87 -0.26 16.31
CA LEU A 103 3.28 -0.61 16.41
C LEU A 103 3.55 -2.13 16.34
N PRO A 104 2.83 -3.02 17.06
CA PRO A 104 3.05 -4.46 16.96
C PRO A 104 2.82 -5.00 15.55
N LYS A 105 1.86 -4.44 14.81
CA LYS A 105 1.56 -4.86 13.42
C LYS A 105 2.69 -4.45 12.47
N LEU A 106 3.20 -3.22 12.62
CA LEU A 106 4.36 -2.75 11.85
C LEU A 106 5.57 -3.64 12.11
N ILE A 107 5.88 -3.93 13.39
CA ILE A 107 7.01 -4.78 13.76
C ILE A 107 6.86 -6.17 13.14
N VAL A 108 5.69 -6.80 13.29
CA VAL A 108 5.46 -8.15 12.74
C VAL A 108 5.59 -8.17 11.21
N SER A 109 5.02 -7.19 10.51
CA SER A 109 5.13 -7.11 9.06
C SER A 109 6.59 -6.98 8.60
N TYR A 110 7.36 -6.07 9.23
CA TYR A 110 8.77 -5.89 8.90
C TYR A 110 9.62 -7.11 9.25
N VAL A 111 9.47 -7.66 10.45
CA VAL A 111 10.28 -8.80 10.91
C VAL A 111 10.05 -10.03 10.04
N VAL A 112 8.79 -10.34 9.72
CA VAL A 112 8.47 -11.52 8.92
C VAL A 112 8.90 -11.31 7.47
N GLY A 113 8.54 -10.18 6.86
CA GLY A 113 8.81 -9.99 5.44
C GLY A 113 10.29 -9.74 5.12
N LEU A 114 10.97 -8.87 5.89
CA LEU A 114 12.42 -8.70 5.73
C LEU A 114 13.18 -9.96 6.14
N GLY A 115 12.70 -10.69 7.15
CA GLY A 115 13.31 -11.97 7.57
C GLY A 115 13.31 -12.99 6.44
N ILE A 116 12.19 -13.13 5.72
CA ILE A 116 12.08 -14.03 4.56
C ILE A 116 12.94 -13.54 3.40
N GLU A 117 12.91 -12.23 3.10
CA GLU A 117 13.72 -11.65 2.02
C GLU A 117 15.22 -11.84 2.29
N PHE A 118 15.68 -11.61 3.52
CA PHE A 118 17.08 -11.83 3.89
C PHE A 118 17.48 -13.29 3.78
N ALA A 119 16.62 -14.21 4.23
CA ALA A 119 16.85 -15.65 4.09
C ALA A 119 16.94 -16.07 2.61
N TRP A 120 16.06 -15.54 1.76
CA TRP A 120 16.03 -15.84 0.33
C TRP A 120 17.24 -15.26 -0.41
N ALA A 121 17.61 -14.01 -0.11
CA ALA A 121 18.78 -13.35 -0.66
C ALA A 121 20.08 -14.08 -0.28
N GLN A 122 20.19 -14.58 0.96
CA GLN A 122 21.33 -15.41 1.35
C GLN A 122 21.36 -16.74 0.59
N TRP A 123 20.19 -17.35 0.35
CA TRP A 123 20.11 -18.61 -0.39
C TRP A 123 20.52 -18.46 -1.86
N LYS A 124 20.13 -17.35 -2.50
CA LYS A 124 20.51 -17.05 -3.90
C LYS A 124 21.87 -16.38 -4.06
N GLY A 125 22.45 -15.84 -2.98
CA GLY A 125 23.67 -15.04 -3.03
C GLY A 125 23.49 -13.70 -3.76
N GLU A 126 22.27 -13.16 -3.75
CA GLU A 126 21.91 -11.89 -4.37
C GLU A 126 21.97 -10.74 -3.35
N GLU A 127 22.05 -9.50 -3.84
CA GLU A 127 21.95 -8.31 -3.00
C GLU A 127 20.52 -8.12 -2.48
N ILE A 128 20.40 -7.65 -1.24
CA ILE A 128 19.11 -7.37 -0.63
C ILE A 128 18.52 -6.12 -1.25
N GLN A 129 17.32 -6.22 -1.80
CA GLN A 129 16.60 -5.08 -2.34
C GLN A 129 15.69 -4.44 -1.28
N GLU A 130 15.70 -3.12 -1.19
CA GLU A 130 14.89 -2.40 -0.19
C GLU A 130 13.41 -2.26 -0.57
N GLY A 131 12.95 -2.96 -1.61
CA GLY A 131 11.58 -2.83 -2.11
C GLY A 131 10.51 -3.32 -1.13
N TYR A 132 10.85 -4.20 -0.17
CA TYR A 132 9.89 -4.58 0.87
C TYR A 132 9.67 -3.49 1.92
N LEU A 133 10.54 -2.47 2.02
CA LEU A 133 10.36 -1.41 3.02
C LEU A 133 9.01 -0.70 2.87
N VAL A 134 8.58 -0.49 1.62
CA VAL A 134 7.28 0.10 1.28
C VAL A 134 6.14 -0.89 1.53
N SER A 135 6.31 -2.15 1.13
CA SER A 135 5.25 -3.16 1.34
C SER A 135 5.01 -3.43 2.84
N GLY A 136 6.06 -3.45 3.66
CA GLY A 136 6.00 -3.70 5.10
C GLY A 136 5.29 -2.62 5.91
N ILE A 137 5.26 -1.36 5.43
CA ILE A 137 4.44 -0.29 6.02
C ILE A 137 3.01 -0.30 5.49
N ILE A 138 2.82 -0.58 4.19
CA ILE A 138 1.50 -0.57 3.57
C ILE A 138 0.63 -1.72 4.10
N ILE A 139 1.17 -2.93 4.28
CA ILE A 139 0.39 -4.10 4.71
C ILE A 139 -0.35 -3.85 6.04
N PRO A 140 0.30 -3.36 7.13
CA PRO A 140 -0.38 -2.97 8.35
C PRO A 140 -1.38 -1.83 8.18
N MET A 141 -1.17 -0.92 7.22
CA MET A 141 -2.06 0.21 6.98
C MET A 141 -3.38 -0.19 6.31
N ILE A 142 -3.37 -1.30 5.58
CA ILE A 142 -4.53 -1.84 4.85
C ILE A 142 -5.15 -3.05 5.56
N VAL A 143 -4.93 -3.19 6.86
CA VAL A 143 -5.64 -4.20 7.66
C VAL A 143 -6.41 -3.53 8.78
N PRO A 144 -7.49 -4.16 9.26
CA PRO A 144 -8.21 -3.68 10.43
C PRO A 144 -7.34 -3.69 11.70
N VAL A 145 -7.71 -2.85 12.66
CA VAL A 145 -6.96 -2.68 13.91
C VAL A 145 -7.04 -3.92 14.81
N SER A 146 -8.12 -4.69 14.77
CA SER A 146 -8.24 -5.90 15.59
C SER A 146 -7.68 -7.16 14.92
N CYS A 147 -7.11 -7.07 13.71
CA CYS A 147 -6.52 -8.21 13.03
C CYS A 147 -5.42 -8.88 13.90
N PRO A 148 -5.53 -10.20 14.18
CA PRO A 148 -4.53 -10.92 14.96
C PRO A 148 -3.15 -10.89 14.32
N LEU A 149 -2.12 -10.70 15.14
CA LEU A 149 -0.73 -10.57 14.67
C LEU A 149 -0.23 -11.82 13.90
N TRP A 150 -0.66 -13.01 14.28
CA TRP A 150 -0.26 -14.25 13.61
C TRP A 150 -0.86 -14.37 12.20
N MET A 151 -2.10 -13.87 11.98
CA MET A 151 -2.71 -13.86 10.65
C MET A 151 -1.94 -12.89 9.74
N LEU A 152 -1.60 -11.71 10.27
CA LEU A 152 -0.76 -10.73 9.57
C LEU A 152 0.60 -11.32 9.18
N ALA A 153 1.24 -12.06 10.10
CA ALA A 153 2.50 -12.75 9.82
C ALA A 153 2.37 -13.77 8.68
N LEU A 154 1.34 -14.62 8.70
CA LEU A 154 1.09 -15.59 7.63
C LEU A 154 0.83 -14.91 6.29
N ALA A 155 0.08 -13.81 6.27
CA ALA A 155 -0.20 -13.06 5.05
C ALA A 155 1.04 -12.37 4.48
N CYS A 156 1.88 -11.78 5.34
CA CYS A 156 3.16 -11.23 4.94
C CYS A 156 4.06 -12.32 4.35
N ALA A 157 4.15 -13.47 5.02
CA ALA A 157 4.96 -14.59 4.54
C ALA A 157 4.46 -15.12 3.19
N PHE A 158 3.15 -15.34 3.06
CA PHE A 158 2.54 -15.78 1.81
C PHE A 158 2.85 -14.81 0.68
N SER A 159 2.61 -13.51 0.89
CA SER A 159 2.81 -12.53 -0.17
C SER A 159 4.28 -12.37 -0.57
N VAL A 160 5.20 -12.31 0.40
CA VAL A 160 6.64 -12.20 0.09
C VAL A 160 7.11 -13.43 -0.69
N ILE A 161 6.79 -14.63 -0.24
CA ILE A 161 7.23 -15.86 -0.90
C ILE A 161 6.60 -15.98 -2.29
N PHE A 162 5.27 -15.95 -2.38
CA PHE A 162 4.56 -16.32 -3.61
C PHE A 162 4.44 -15.20 -4.62
N VAL A 163 4.45 -13.93 -4.20
CA VAL A 163 4.23 -12.79 -5.10
C VAL A 163 5.51 -12.03 -5.42
N LYS A 164 6.50 -12.03 -4.51
CA LYS A 164 7.76 -11.32 -4.70
C LYS A 164 8.91 -12.26 -5.04
N GLU A 165 9.26 -13.18 -4.14
CA GLU A 165 10.54 -13.90 -4.18
C GLU A 165 10.60 -15.01 -5.24
N ILE A 166 9.49 -15.72 -5.48
CA ILE A 166 9.40 -16.74 -6.54
C ILE A 166 9.63 -16.12 -7.93
N PHE A 167 9.18 -14.88 -8.15
CA PHE A 167 9.32 -14.19 -9.43
C PHE A 167 10.69 -13.51 -9.63
N GLY A 168 11.60 -13.62 -8.66
CA GLY A 168 12.94 -13.03 -8.75
C GLY A 168 13.14 -11.74 -7.96
N GLY A 169 12.26 -11.43 -7.00
CA GLY A 169 12.44 -10.32 -6.07
C GLY A 169 11.88 -8.99 -6.56
N THR A 170 12.38 -7.89 -6.01
CA THR A 170 11.91 -6.54 -6.33
C THR A 170 12.19 -6.18 -7.79
N GLY A 171 11.18 -5.62 -8.47
CA GLY A 171 11.27 -5.25 -9.89
C GLY A 171 10.73 -6.31 -10.85
N MET A 172 10.58 -7.55 -10.38
CA MET A 172 10.10 -8.69 -11.18
C MET A 172 8.71 -9.19 -10.75
N ASN A 173 8.15 -8.64 -9.66
CA ASN A 173 6.83 -9.03 -9.17
C ASN A 173 5.72 -8.59 -10.14
N ILE A 174 4.83 -9.54 -10.46
CA ILE A 174 3.69 -9.31 -11.37
C ILE A 174 2.56 -8.58 -10.64
N PHE A 175 2.32 -8.95 -9.38
CA PHE A 175 1.27 -8.38 -8.54
C PHE A 175 1.85 -7.50 -7.44
N ASN A 176 1.05 -6.55 -6.97
CA ASN A 176 1.41 -5.74 -5.82
C ASN A 176 1.40 -6.62 -4.54
N VAL A 177 2.55 -6.66 -3.86
CA VAL A 177 2.79 -7.52 -2.68
C VAL A 177 1.86 -7.15 -1.52
N ALA A 178 1.60 -5.86 -1.29
CA ALA A 178 0.70 -5.46 -0.21
C ALA A 178 -0.75 -5.85 -0.51
N VAL A 179 -1.22 -5.62 -1.75
CA VAL A 179 -2.56 -6.02 -2.19
C VAL A 179 -2.75 -7.53 -2.08
N ALA A 180 -1.75 -8.32 -2.47
CA ALA A 180 -1.81 -9.77 -2.36
C ALA A 180 -1.88 -10.28 -0.90
N ALA A 181 -1.18 -9.62 0.03
CA ALA A 181 -1.29 -9.93 1.45
C ALA A 181 -2.72 -9.67 1.97
N ARG A 182 -3.31 -8.52 1.58
CA ARG A 182 -4.71 -8.21 1.94
C ARG A 182 -5.68 -9.21 1.31
N MET A 183 -5.47 -9.59 0.05
CA MET A 183 -6.29 -10.60 -0.65
C MET A 183 -6.26 -11.95 0.07
N PHE A 184 -5.07 -12.41 0.48
CA PHE A 184 -4.91 -13.64 1.25
C PHE A 184 -5.70 -13.58 2.57
N LEU A 185 -5.54 -12.50 3.35
CA LEU A 185 -6.31 -12.31 4.58
C LEU A 185 -7.82 -12.27 4.30
N PHE A 186 -8.22 -11.58 3.24
CA PHE A 186 -9.62 -11.37 2.90
C PHE A 186 -10.33 -12.67 2.55
N PHE A 187 -9.71 -13.54 1.76
CA PHE A 187 -10.33 -14.81 1.34
C PHE A 187 -10.11 -15.95 2.34
N SER A 188 -8.96 -16.00 3.02
CA SER A 188 -8.67 -17.07 3.97
C SER A 188 -9.21 -16.81 5.37
N TYR A 189 -9.30 -15.54 5.79
CA TYR A 189 -9.68 -15.11 7.14
C TYR A 189 -10.71 -13.98 7.11
N SER A 190 -11.80 -14.18 6.37
CA SER A 190 -12.84 -13.16 6.17
C SER A 190 -13.39 -12.60 7.49
N SER A 191 -13.61 -13.43 8.51
CA SER A 191 -14.15 -12.99 9.82
C SER A 191 -13.25 -11.99 10.57
N ALA A 192 -11.95 -11.98 10.30
CA ALA A 192 -10.99 -11.05 10.90
C ALA A 192 -10.71 -9.82 10.01
N MET A 193 -11.25 -9.81 8.78
CA MET A 193 -11.09 -8.72 7.81
C MET A 193 -12.38 -7.96 7.56
N THR A 194 -13.53 -8.59 7.77
CA THR A 194 -14.86 -8.04 7.49
C THR A 194 -15.74 -8.07 8.75
N GLY A 195 -16.81 -7.26 8.74
CA GLY A 195 -17.75 -7.13 9.85
C GLY A 195 -17.51 -5.88 10.70
N ASP A 196 -18.44 -5.60 11.61
CA ASP A 196 -18.55 -4.30 12.28
C ASP A 196 -17.74 -4.20 13.57
N ARG A 197 -17.16 -5.31 14.04
CA ARG A 197 -16.37 -5.35 15.30
C ARG A 197 -14.89 -5.12 15.08
N VAL A 198 -14.45 -5.07 13.82
CA VAL A 198 -13.03 -5.20 13.47
C VAL A 198 -12.32 -3.84 13.37
N TRP A 199 -13.10 -2.77 13.23
CA TRP A 199 -12.60 -1.43 12.91
C TRP A 199 -12.29 -0.55 14.12
N VAL A 200 -12.82 -0.89 15.30
CA VAL A 200 -12.61 -0.14 16.55
C VAL A 200 -11.88 -1.02 17.56
N ALA A 201 -10.81 -0.50 18.15
CA ALA A 201 -10.09 -1.18 19.22
C ALA A 201 -10.93 -1.14 20.51
N THR A 202 -11.30 -2.30 21.03
CA THR A 202 -12.17 -2.43 22.22
C THR A 202 -11.40 -2.53 23.53
N ASN A 203 -10.16 -3.01 23.50
CA ASN A 203 -9.36 -3.26 24.70
C ASN A 203 -8.45 -2.08 25.04
N SER A 204 -8.29 -1.78 26.33
CA SER A 204 -7.23 -0.88 26.81
C SER A 204 -5.86 -1.54 26.63
N ILE A 205 -4.88 -0.78 26.17
CA ILE A 205 -3.51 -1.26 25.94
C ILE A 205 -2.60 -0.56 26.95
N PHE A 206 -1.94 -1.32 27.84
CA PHE A 206 -1.04 -0.77 28.87
C PHE A 206 -1.66 0.37 29.72
N GLY A 207 -2.95 0.28 30.05
CA GLY A 207 -3.67 1.30 30.82
C GLY A 207 -4.06 2.56 30.03
N LEU A 208 -3.78 2.60 28.72
CA LEU A 208 -4.22 3.64 27.79
C LEU A 208 -5.44 3.14 27.00
N GLY A 209 -6.39 4.04 26.74
CA GLY A 209 -7.66 3.74 26.08
C GLY A 209 -8.72 3.18 27.03
N ASN A 210 -9.95 3.12 26.55
CA ASN A 210 -11.10 2.61 27.30
C ASN A 210 -11.40 1.17 26.92
N THR A 211 -11.72 0.35 27.92
CA THR A 211 -12.33 -0.97 27.72
C THR A 211 -13.79 -0.77 27.33
N LEU A 212 -14.08 -0.95 26.05
CA LEU A 212 -15.44 -0.93 25.53
C LEU A 212 -16.16 -2.25 25.86
N PRO A 213 -17.50 -2.26 25.91
CA PRO A 213 -18.25 -3.50 26.05
C PRO A 213 -17.88 -4.47 24.92
N ASP A 214 -17.74 -5.76 25.22
CA ASP A 214 -17.34 -6.76 24.23
C ASP A 214 -18.24 -6.74 22.99
N ALA A 215 -19.52 -6.41 23.16
CA ALA A 215 -20.53 -6.33 22.10
C ALA A 215 -20.51 -5.04 21.26
N PHE A 216 -19.58 -4.11 21.48
CA PHE A 216 -19.51 -2.87 20.71
C PHE A 216 -19.22 -3.14 19.23
N THR A 217 -20.06 -2.57 18.35
CA THR A 217 -19.98 -2.71 16.90
C THR A 217 -20.02 -1.33 16.27
N ALA A 218 -19.12 -1.06 15.33
CA ALA A 218 -19.13 0.15 14.51
C ALA A 218 -18.95 -0.25 13.05
N ALA A 219 -20.05 -0.19 12.30
CA ALA A 219 -20.03 -0.42 10.86
C ALA A 219 -19.26 0.71 10.17
N THR A 220 -18.48 0.36 9.14
CA THR A 220 -17.90 1.38 8.26
C THR A 220 -18.99 2.02 7.41
N PRO A 221 -18.83 3.27 6.94
CA PRO A 221 -19.80 3.90 6.04
C PRO A 221 -20.12 3.03 4.81
N LEU A 222 -19.13 2.31 4.26
CA LEU A 222 -19.33 1.37 3.16
C LEU A 222 -20.06 0.08 3.60
N GLY A 223 -19.79 -0.40 4.81
CA GLY A 223 -20.53 -1.52 5.41
C GLY A 223 -22.01 -1.19 5.63
N GLN A 224 -22.31 0.02 6.12
CA GLN A 224 -23.68 0.51 6.28
C GLN A 224 -24.42 0.53 4.93
N LEU A 225 -23.76 1.05 3.88
CA LEU A 225 -24.31 1.05 2.52
C LEU A 225 -24.59 -0.35 1.97
N ALA A 226 -23.70 -1.31 2.23
CA ALA A 226 -23.89 -2.70 1.80
C ALA A 226 -25.12 -3.36 2.47
N THR A 227 -25.48 -2.91 3.68
CA THR A 227 -26.70 -3.34 4.40
C THR A 227 -27.94 -2.50 4.06
N GLY A 228 -27.83 -1.51 3.17
CA GLY A 228 -28.93 -0.63 2.76
C GLY A 228 -29.21 0.54 3.72
N SER A 229 -28.34 0.79 4.69
CA SER A 229 -28.44 1.92 5.61
C SER A 229 -27.65 3.13 5.07
N MET A 230 -28.20 4.34 5.22
CA MET A 230 -27.47 5.55 4.86
C MET A 230 -26.31 5.78 5.84
N PRO A 231 -25.14 6.28 5.38
CA PRO A 231 -24.03 6.58 6.25
C PRO A 231 -24.38 7.67 7.25
N ASP A 232 -24.09 7.45 8.53
CA ASP A 232 -24.28 8.48 9.59
C ASP A 232 -23.17 9.55 9.56
N ALA A 233 -22.10 9.33 8.80
CA ALA A 233 -20.94 10.21 8.73
C ALA A 233 -21.16 11.40 7.79
N SER A 234 -20.86 12.62 8.26
CA SER A 234 -20.89 13.81 7.41
C SER A 234 -19.75 13.80 6.38
N LEU A 235 -19.93 14.52 5.27
CA LEU A 235 -18.87 14.65 4.25
C LEU A 235 -17.58 15.26 4.81
N ALA A 236 -17.68 16.18 5.76
CA ALA A 236 -16.52 16.73 6.45
C ALA A 236 -15.76 15.64 7.22
N ASP A 237 -16.48 14.76 7.94
CA ASP A 237 -15.87 13.67 8.69
C ASP A 237 -15.26 12.61 7.76
N MET A 238 -15.86 12.37 6.58
CA MET A 238 -15.30 11.50 5.55
C MET A 238 -14.00 12.04 4.94
N ILE A 239 -13.91 13.36 4.71
CA ILE A 239 -12.70 13.98 4.12
C ILE A 239 -11.58 14.09 5.16
N ILE A 240 -11.92 14.55 6.37
CA ILE A 240 -10.95 14.70 7.45
C ILE A 240 -10.47 13.34 7.93
N GLY A 241 -11.38 12.37 7.99
CA GLY A 241 -11.11 10.96 8.27
C GLY A 241 -11.54 10.48 9.65
N PHE A 242 -12.51 11.13 10.28
CA PHE A 242 -13.08 10.71 11.57
C PHE A 242 -14.09 9.57 11.43
N ILE A 243 -13.80 8.61 10.56
CA ILE A 243 -14.63 7.43 10.29
C ILE A 243 -13.91 6.16 10.76
N PRO A 244 -14.65 5.11 11.16
CA PRO A 244 -14.08 3.78 11.36
C PRO A 244 -13.63 3.19 10.02
N GLY A 245 -12.44 2.59 9.99
CA GLY A 245 -11.85 2.00 8.78
C GLY A 245 -10.44 1.45 8.99
N SER A 246 -9.78 1.03 7.91
CA SER A 246 -8.38 0.58 7.96
C SER A 246 -7.45 1.73 8.34
N ILE A 247 -6.32 1.40 8.97
CA ILE A 247 -5.41 2.37 9.60
C ILE A 247 -5.01 3.50 8.63
N GLY A 248 -4.66 3.19 7.39
CA GLY A 248 -4.18 4.17 6.39
C GLY A 248 -5.24 4.78 5.48
N GLU A 249 -6.47 4.27 5.47
CA GLU A 249 -7.49 4.62 4.47
C GLU A 249 -8.42 5.74 4.91
N THR A 250 -8.38 6.10 6.19
CA THR A 250 -9.42 6.92 6.82
C THR A 250 -9.39 8.39 6.39
N SER A 251 -8.23 9.02 6.20
CA SER A 251 -8.14 10.45 5.87
C SER A 251 -7.71 10.71 4.43
N VAL A 252 -8.62 11.33 3.66
CA VAL A 252 -8.32 11.78 2.30
C VAL A 252 -7.29 12.91 2.29
N ILE A 253 -7.33 13.80 3.28
CA ILE A 253 -6.36 14.92 3.38
C ILE A 253 -4.95 14.37 3.58
N ALA A 254 -4.76 13.44 4.51
CA ALA A 254 -3.45 12.85 4.78
C ALA A 254 -2.91 12.09 3.56
N ILE A 255 -3.78 11.37 2.84
CA ILE A 255 -3.45 10.70 1.58
C ILE A 255 -3.09 11.72 0.49
N ALA A 256 -3.81 12.84 0.40
CA ALA A 256 -3.54 13.88 -0.58
C ALA A 256 -2.17 14.55 -0.36
N ILE A 257 -1.76 14.76 0.90
CA ILE A 257 -0.41 15.25 1.21
C ILE A 257 0.64 14.25 0.68
N GLY A 258 0.44 12.95 0.92
CA GLY A 258 1.30 11.91 0.37
C GLY A 258 1.32 11.91 -1.17
N ALA A 259 0.16 12.09 -1.81
CA ALA A 259 0.05 12.18 -3.27
C ALA A 259 0.86 13.36 -3.83
N VAL A 260 0.76 14.53 -3.20
CA VAL A 260 1.54 15.72 -3.61
C VAL A 260 3.04 15.45 -3.50
N ILE A 261 3.50 14.81 -2.42
CA ILE A 261 4.91 14.44 -2.25
C ILE A 261 5.36 13.50 -3.37
N LEU A 262 4.57 12.47 -3.69
CA LEU A 262 4.90 11.49 -4.73
C LEU A 262 4.90 12.07 -6.15
N LEU A 263 3.97 12.97 -6.44
CA LEU A 263 3.88 13.65 -7.72
C LEU A 263 5.00 14.70 -7.89
N TRP A 264 5.32 15.43 -6.82
CA TRP A 264 6.38 16.44 -6.86
C TRP A 264 7.78 15.81 -6.99
N THR A 265 8.01 14.68 -6.32
CA THR A 265 9.26 13.91 -6.45
C THR A 265 9.37 13.16 -7.78
N GLY A 266 8.30 13.09 -8.59
CA GLY A 266 8.28 12.42 -9.89
C GLY A 266 8.35 10.89 -9.81
N ILE A 267 8.22 10.31 -8.62
CA ILE A 267 8.24 8.86 -8.40
C ILE A 267 6.93 8.23 -8.89
N ALA A 268 5.81 8.86 -8.57
CA ALA A 268 4.50 8.42 -9.03
C ALA A 268 4.12 9.09 -10.36
N SER A 269 3.56 8.31 -11.27
CA SER A 269 3.03 8.83 -12.52
C SER A 269 1.68 9.51 -12.31
N TRP A 270 1.60 10.81 -12.62
CA TRP A 270 0.34 11.54 -12.61
C TRP A 270 -0.71 10.95 -13.56
N LYS A 271 -0.26 10.27 -14.63
CA LYS A 271 -1.13 9.66 -15.65
C LYS A 271 -1.90 8.46 -15.11
N THR A 272 -1.25 7.62 -14.30
CA THR A 272 -1.93 6.47 -13.68
C THR A 272 -2.85 6.96 -12.58
N MET A 273 -2.35 7.83 -11.70
CA MET A 273 -3.15 8.39 -10.60
C MET A 273 -4.40 9.13 -11.11
N GLY A 274 -4.23 10.06 -12.05
CA GLY A 274 -5.34 10.84 -12.63
C GLY A 274 -6.33 9.97 -13.41
N SER A 275 -5.86 8.93 -14.09
CA SER A 275 -6.78 8.03 -14.81
C SER A 275 -7.58 7.11 -13.89
N VAL A 276 -7.05 6.69 -12.74
CA VAL A 276 -7.83 5.98 -11.70
C VAL A 276 -8.98 6.86 -11.21
N PHE A 277 -8.72 8.12 -10.87
CA PHE A 277 -9.78 9.05 -10.48
C PHE A 277 -10.79 9.27 -11.61
N ALA A 278 -10.33 9.48 -12.85
CA ALA A 278 -11.21 9.66 -13.99
C ALA A 278 -12.12 8.45 -14.23
N GLY A 279 -11.58 7.23 -14.18
CA GLY A 279 -12.35 5.99 -14.33
C GLY A 279 -13.38 5.81 -13.21
N GLY A 280 -13.00 6.10 -11.97
CA GLY A 280 -13.91 6.07 -10.83
C GLY A 280 -15.04 7.09 -10.95
N ILE A 281 -14.72 8.35 -11.28
CA ILE A 281 -15.71 9.43 -11.45
C ILE A 281 -16.72 9.06 -12.54
N VAL A 282 -16.24 8.63 -13.71
CA VAL A 282 -17.12 8.30 -14.85
C VAL A 282 -18.10 7.20 -14.47
N MET A 283 -17.64 6.13 -13.82
CA MET A 283 -18.53 5.05 -13.40
C MET A 283 -19.47 5.48 -12.26
N ALA A 284 -18.98 6.28 -11.29
CA ALA A 284 -19.82 6.76 -10.19
C ALA A 284 -20.94 7.68 -10.68
N VAL A 285 -20.66 8.58 -11.62
CA VAL A 285 -21.68 9.44 -12.25
C VAL A 285 -22.68 8.60 -13.05
N LEU A 286 -22.21 7.59 -13.78
CA LEU A 286 -23.08 6.69 -14.55
C LEU A 286 -24.02 5.91 -13.63
N PHE A 287 -23.53 5.33 -12.54
CA PHE A 287 -24.37 4.59 -11.60
C PHE A 287 -25.35 5.48 -10.83
N HIS A 288 -24.93 6.71 -10.50
CA HIS A 288 -25.82 7.69 -9.91
C HIS A 288 -26.94 8.10 -10.89
N ALA A 289 -26.61 8.36 -12.15
CA ALA A 289 -27.59 8.70 -13.19
C ALA A 289 -28.58 7.57 -13.48
N LEU A 290 -28.15 6.31 -13.34
CA LEU A 290 -29.00 5.12 -13.47
C LEU A 290 -29.82 4.82 -12.21
N GLY A 291 -29.64 5.57 -11.12
CA GLY A 291 -30.32 5.33 -9.84
C GLY A 291 -29.90 4.02 -9.16
N MET A 292 -28.74 3.47 -9.50
CA MET A 292 -28.24 2.20 -8.96
C MET A 292 -27.54 2.37 -7.60
N THR A 293 -27.30 3.60 -7.17
CA THR A 293 -26.60 3.91 -5.91
C THR A 293 -27.37 4.96 -5.10
N PRO A 294 -27.52 4.76 -3.78
CA PRO A 294 -28.17 5.74 -2.91
C PRO A 294 -27.26 6.95 -2.59
N ILE A 295 -25.96 6.82 -2.83
CA ILE A 295 -24.94 7.84 -2.55
C ILE A 295 -24.59 8.71 -3.75
N GLN A 296 -24.02 9.87 -3.46
CA GLN A 296 -23.57 10.83 -4.47
C GLN A 296 -22.28 10.36 -5.13
N TRP A 297 -22.05 10.77 -6.38
CA TRP A 297 -20.90 10.33 -7.18
C TRP A 297 -19.54 10.61 -6.51
N TYR A 298 -19.41 11.71 -5.76
CA TYR A 298 -18.18 12.09 -5.08
C TYR A 298 -17.91 11.26 -3.83
N GLU A 299 -18.96 10.75 -3.17
CA GLU A 299 -18.82 9.94 -1.95
C GLU A 299 -18.15 8.60 -2.27
N HIS A 300 -18.38 8.05 -3.47
CA HIS A 300 -17.65 6.87 -3.94
C HIS A 300 -16.13 7.07 -4.01
N ILE A 301 -15.63 8.29 -4.12
CA ILE A 301 -14.19 8.55 -4.24
C ILE A 301 -13.58 8.77 -2.87
N VAL A 302 -14.30 9.52 -2.02
CA VAL A 302 -13.87 9.90 -0.67
C VAL A 302 -13.95 8.70 0.28
N LEU A 303 -14.88 7.76 0.06
CA LEU A 303 -15.11 6.63 0.96
C LEU A 303 -14.17 5.43 0.74
N GLY A 304 -13.65 4.94 1.87
CA GLY A 304 -12.86 3.72 1.96
C GLY A 304 -11.47 3.84 1.34
N GLY A 305 -10.85 2.71 1.03
CA GLY A 305 -9.49 2.66 0.49
C GLY A 305 -9.34 3.06 -0.98
N PHE A 306 -10.32 3.70 -1.62
CA PHE A 306 -10.20 4.13 -3.02
C PHE A 306 -9.04 5.12 -3.20
N CYS A 307 -9.02 6.22 -2.42
CA CYS A 307 -7.94 7.21 -2.48
C CYS A 307 -6.58 6.59 -2.10
N PHE A 308 -6.57 5.75 -1.06
CA PHE A 308 -5.33 5.11 -0.59
C PHE A 308 -4.74 4.18 -1.66
N GLY A 309 -5.58 3.31 -2.22
CA GLY A 309 -5.19 2.41 -3.31
C GLY A 309 -4.79 3.16 -4.58
N ALA A 310 -5.47 4.28 -4.91
CA ALA A 310 -5.17 5.07 -6.09
C ALA A 310 -3.79 5.75 -5.99
N VAL A 311 -3.43 6.24 -4.79
CA VAL A 311 -2.20 7.01 -4.59
C VAL A 311 -0.99 6.14 -4.31
N PHE A 312 -1.13 5.09 -3.48
CA PHE A 312 0.01 4.33 -2.96
C PHE A 312 0.18 2.93 -3.55
N MET A 313 -0.84 2.38 -4.22
CA MET A 313 -0.78 1.00 -4.75
C MET A 313 -0.89 0.93 -6.27
N ALA A 314 -1.82 1.68 -6.87
CA ALA A 314 -2.02 1.70 -8.32
C ALA A 314 -0.88 2.43 -9.06
N THR A 315 -0.12 3.27 -8.36
CA THR A 315 1.05 4.01 -8.88
C THR A 315 2.37 3.28 -8.65
N ASP A 316 2.34 2.05 -8.13
CA ASP A 316 3.54 1.25 -7.92
C ASP A 316 4.30 1.07 -9.25
N PRO A 317 5.55 1.56 -9.36
CA PRO A 317 6.29 1.56 -10.62
C PRO A 317 6.60 0.15 -11.11
N VAL A 318 6.57 -0.87 -10.26
CA VAL A 318 6.91 -2.23 -10.69
C VAL A 318 5.75 -2.92 -11.39
N THR A 319 4.55 -2.81 -10.82
CA THR A 319 3.38 -3.62 -11.21
C THR A 319 2.39 -2.88 -12.10
N SER A 320 2.58 -1.58 -12.29
CA SER A 320 1.79 -0.74 -13.21
C SER A 320 2.26 -0.84 -14.65
N ALA A 321 1.39 -0.41 -15.58
CA ALA A 321 1.73 -0.33 -17.01
C ALA A 321 2.89 0.64 -17.27
N ARG A 322 3.88 0.21 -18.05
CA ARG A 322 5.11 0.96 -18.33
C ARG A 322 4.94 1.97 -19.45
N THR A 323 4.08 1.70 -20.44
CA THR A 323 3.92 2.59 -21.60
C THR A 323 3.14 3.86 -21.27
N GLU A 324 3.52 5.00 -21.84
CA GLU A 324 2.89 6.30 -21.55
C GLU A 324 1.39 6.36 -21.87
N THR A 325 0.95 5.68 -22.94
CA THR A 325 -0.47 5.56 -23.25
C THR A 325 -1.14 4.44 -22.44
N GLY A 326 -0.41 3.36 -22.13
CA GLY A 326 -0.93 2.25 -21.32
C GLY A 326 -1.29 2.69 -19.91
N LYS A 327 -0.52 3.61 -19.32
CA LYS A 327 -0.78 4.23 -18.00
C LYS A 327 -2.20 4.80 -17.88
N TYR A 328 -2.73 5.43 -18.94
CA TYR A 328 -4.10 5.97 -18.94
C TYR A 328 -5.17 4.86 -18.98
N TYR A 329 -4.98 3.85 -19.83
CA TYR A 329 -5.92 2.73 -19.93
C TYR A 329 -5.93 1.88 -18.66
N TYR A 330 -4.75 1.61 -18.12
CA TYR A 330 -4.56 0.85 -16.88
C TYR A 330 -5.26 1.52 -15.70
N GLY A 331 -5.00 2.81 -15.46
CA GLY A 331 -5.62 3.49 -14.33
C GLY A 331 -7.12 3.68 -14.51
N PHE A 332 -7.59 4.06 -15.71
CA PHE A 332 -9.02 4.16 -15.99
C PHE A 332 -9.76 2.84 -15.72
N PHE A 333 -9.15 1.73 -16.15
CA PHE A 333 -9.71 0.40 -15.94
C PHE A 333 -9.81 0.02 -14.45
N ILE A 334 -8.77 0.29 -13.65
CA ILE A 334 -8.79 0.04 -12.19
C ILE A 334 -9.86 0.89 -11.51
N GLY A 335 -9.90 2.19 -11.80
CA GLY A 335 -10.87 3.11 -11.20
C GLY A 335 -12.31 2.73 -11.52
N ALA A 336 -12.58 2.40 -12.79
CA ALA A 336 -13.88 1.95 -13.22
C ALA A 336 -14.28 0.63 -12.54
N LEU A 337 -13.38 -0.37 -12.52
CA LEU A 337 -13.64 -1.67 -11.93
C LEU A 337 -13.87 -1.58 -10.41
N ALA A 338 -13.16 -0.69 -9.71
CA ALA A 338 -13.34 -0.49 -8.27
C ALA A 338 -14.77 -0.02 -7.95
N VAL A 339 -15.33 0.91 -8.74
CA VAL A 339 -16.71 1.37 -8.55
C VAL A 339 -17.73 0.33 -9.01
N ILE A 340 -17.48 -0.37 -10.13
CA ILE A 340 -18.34 -1.48 -10.59
C ILE A 340 -18.49 -2.54 -9.50
N VAL A 341 -17.38 -2.99 -8.92
CA VAL A 341 -17.41 -4.01 -7.86
C VAL A 341 -18.17 -3.48 -6.65
N ARG A 342 -17.96 -2.22 -6.25
CA ARG A 342 -18.65 -1.62 -5.10
C ARG A 342 -20.17 -1.55 -5.29
N VAL A 343 -20.66 -1.25 -6.49
CA VAL A 343 -22.10 -1.06 -6.75
C VAL A 343 -22.80 -2.37 -7.09
N MET A 344 -22.16 -3.22 -7.91
CA MET A 344 -22.80 -4.41 -8.46
C MET A 344 -22.57 -5.68 -7.63
N ASN A 345 -21.56 -5.71 -6.76
CA ASN A 345 -21.26 -6.90 -5.97
C ASN A 345 -21.63 -6.71 -4.48
N PRO A 346 -22.75 -7.28 -4.02
CA PRO A 346 -23.18 -7.14 -2.63
C PRO A 346 -22.27 -7.84 -1.62
N GLY A 347 -21.39 -8.75 -2.08
CA GLY A 347 -20.46 -9.45 -1.20
C GLY A 347 -19.31 -8.57 -0.71
N PHE A 348 -18.97 -7.49 -1.42
CA PHE A 348 -17.75 -6.70 -1.18
C PHE A 348 -18.04 -5.19 -1.11
N PRO A 349 -18.06 -4.59 0.10
CA PRO A 349 -18.28 -3.15 0.28
C PRO A 349 -17.18 -2.27 -0.37
N GLU A 350 -16.01 -2.84 -0.62
CA GLU A 350 -14.88 -2.15 -1.23
C GLU A 350 -14.32 -2.94 -2.42
N GLY A 351 -14.20 -2.27 -3.58
CA GLY A 351 -13.71 -2.88 -4.81
C GLY A 351 -12.23 -2.64 -5.14
N MET A 352 -11.54 -1.76 -4.40
CA MET A 352 -10.23 -1.24 -4.84
C MET A 352 -9.14 -2.31 -4.85
N MET A 353 -9.08 -3.14 -3.81
CA MET A 353 -8.12 -4.26 -3.73
C MET A 353 -8.22 -5.21 -4.93
N LEU A 354 -9.44 -5.66 -5.24
CA LEU A 354 -9.71 -6.58 -6.36
C LEU A 354 -9.41 -5.90 -7.70
N ALA A 355 -9.76 -4.62 -7.84
CA ALA A 355 -9.53 -3.86 -9.05
C ALA A 355 -8.04 -3.68 -9.34
N ILE A 356 -7.20 -3.34 -8.34
CA ILE A 356 -5.75 -3.23 -8.52
C ILE A 356 -5.16 -4.59 -8.89
N PHE A 357 -5.53 -5.66 -8.16
CA PHE A 357 -4.98 -7.00 -8.42
C PHE A 357 -5.30 -7.46 -9.85
N PHE A 358 -6.54 -7.26 -10.30
CA PHE A 358 -6.94 -7.57 -11.68
C PHE A 358 -6.26 -6.64 -12.70
N GLY A 359 -6.10 -5.37 -12.37
CA GLY A 359 -5.36 -4.42 -13.19
C GLY A 359 -3.90 -4.83 -13.39
N ASN A 360 -3.21 -5.27 -12.33
CA ASN A 360 -1.83 -5.76 -12.42
C ASN A 360 -1.71 -6.97 -13.37
N MET A 361 -2.70 -7.88 -13.35
CA MET A 361 -2.73 -9.02 -14.26
C MET A 361 -2.81 -8.60 -15.74
N ILE A 362 -3.55 -7.51 -16.03
CA ILE A 362 -3.81 -7.03 -17.40
C ILE A 362 -2.76 -5.99 -17.86
N ALA A 363 -1.96 -5.43 -16.96
CA ALA A 363 -0.94 -4.43 -17.29
C ALA A 363 0.01 -4.87 -18.42
N PRO A 364 0.58 -6.10 -18.43
CA PRO A 364 1.43 -6.56 -19.53
C PRO A 364 0.70 -6.64 -20.87
N LEU A 365 -0.59 -7.02 -20.86
CA LEU A 365 -1.41 -7.09 -22.07
C LEU A 365 -1.69 -5.70 -22.64
N ILE A 366 -1.94 -4.70 -21.77
CA ILE A 366 -2.13 -3.31 -22.17
C ILE A 366 -0.85 -2.79 -22.85
N ASP A 367 0.31 -3.01 -22.23
CA ASP A 367 1.58 -2.59 -22.78
C ASP A 367 1.89 -3.28 -24.11
N TYR A 368 1.65 -4.59 -24.21
CA TYR A 368 1.82 -5.34 -25.47
C TYR A 368 0.96 -4.73 -26.59
N CYS A 369 -0.33 -4.48 -26.33
CA CYS A 369 -1.23 -3.87 -27.31
C CYS A 369 -0.76 -2.48 -27.77
N VAL A 370 -0.28 -1.66 -26.83
CA VAL A 370 0.23 -0.31 -27.12
C VAL A 370 1.50 -0.38 -27.99
N VAL A 371 2.46 -1.23 -27.60
CA VAL A 371 3.72 -1.39 -28.34
C VAL A 371 3.46 -1.92 -29.74
N GLN A 372 2.63 -2.96 -29.86
CA GLN A 372 2.31 -3.55 -31.16
C GLN A 372 1.61 -2.54 -32.09
N ARG A 373 0.69 -1.73 -31.55
CA ARG A 373 0.04 -0.65 -32.32
C ARG A 373 1.05 0.38 -32.83
N ASN A 374 2.08 0.71 -32.05
CA ASN A 374 3.13 1.62 -32.47
C ASN A 374 4.02 1.00 -33.55
N ILE A 375 4.37 -0.28 -33.44
CA ILE A 375 5.12 -1.01 -34.45
C ILE A 375 4.33 -1.05 -35.78
N SER A 376 3.06 -1.44 -35.73
CA SER A 376 2.20 -1.48 -36.94
C SER A 376 2.03 -0.11 -37.59
N ARG A 377 1.91 0.97 -36.80
CA ARG A 377 1.85 2.34 -37.33
C ARG A 377 3.15 2.75 -38.02
N ARG A 378 4.31 2.38 -37.46
CA ARG A 378 5.61 2.64 -38.08
C ARG A 378 5.78 1.85 -39.37
N ALA A 379 5.43 0.56 -39.38
CA ALA A 379 5.48 -0.26 -40.58
C ALA A 379 4.65 0.33 -41.73
N LYS A 380 3.39 0.74 -41.45
CA LYS A 380 2.52 1.38 -42.45
C LYS A 380 3.07 2.68 -43.05
N ARG A 381 3.82 3.47 -42.27
CA ARG A 381 4.46 4.70 -42.80
C ARG A 381 5.56 4.37 -43.80
N VAL A 382 6.37 3.36 -43.50
CA VAL A 382 7.44 2.89 -44.40
C VAL A 382 6.86 2.29 -45.69
N THR A 383 5.72 1.59 -45.62
CA THR A 383 5.09 1.02 -46.81
C THR A 383 4.42 2.06 -47.70
N ASN A 384 3.91 3.16 -47.14
CA ASN A 384 3.23 4.23 -47.88
C ASN A 384 4.18 5.28 -48.50
N GLU A 385 5.46 5.24 -48.16
CA GLU A 385 6.52 6.09 -48.77
C GLU A 385 7.18 5.43 -50.00
N LYS A 386 6.68 4.26 -50.43
CA LYS A 386 6.97 3.64 -51.72
C LYS A 386 5.76 3.75 -52.62
#